data_AF-A0A7J7CCR3-F1
#
_entry.id   AF-A0A7J7CCR3-F1
#
_cell.length_a   1.000
_cell.length_b   1.000
_cell.length_c   1.000
_cell.angle_alpha   90.00
_cell.angle_beta   90.00
_cell.angle_gamma   90.00
#
_symmetry.space_group_name_H-M   'P 1'
#
loop_
_entity.id
_entity.type
_entity.pdbx_description
1 polymer ?
#
loop_
_entity_poly.entity_id
_entity_poly.type
_entity_poly.pdbx_seq_one_letter_code
_entity_poly.pdbx_strand_id
1 'polypeptide(L)'
;MACASFAKLNAASSQWIGQRSFAQRPESSTHLATSQVSVPIRASSCTEELVKTTVSLSLHPLLLVRNQVARERCEFYNSAKRMSKSQIGCGKDGGRLARVRCGGLAQDDGVDSEEKDKFYMRKCVELAAKATGFTSPNPMVGCVIVKDGKIVGQGFHPKAGQPHAEVFALRDAGDLAENATAYVSLEPCNHYGRTPPCTEALIKAKVKKVVIGMVDPNPIVASKGVDRLREVGIEVRFSVEEDLCRRLNEAYIHKMLTGKPFVTLRYSLSVNGQFLDQLGERVMGSGGYYSKLLQENDAIIFSSALVSGKYSIPASQESGANQPLNIIVASALNSLDQRFNLSAEDSKVIIFTDKETRVKAETAQKDTETVVLNRITLDGILEYCKQQGMCSVLVDLRGSYGDLEELLQEAVEQNMLQKIVVEVLPLWEGREGRDVMVSLTSLGKKLKLKNLQAKTSNESIVLEGYV
;
A
#
# COMPACT_ATOMS: atom_id res chain seq x y z
N MET A 1 -36.02 28.68 19.17
CA MET A 1 -37.33 28.27 18.60
C MET A 1 -37.01 27.44 17.36
N ALA A 2 -36.79 26.14 17.55
CA ALA A 2 -37.78 25.08 17.34
C ALA A 2 -38.03 24.81 15.85
N CYS A 3 -37.42 23.75 15.30
CA CYS A 3 -38.15 22.49 15.13
C CYS A 3 -37.19 21.34 14.76
N ALA A 4 -37.20 20.33 15.61
CA ALA A 4 -36.60 19.02 15.39
C ALA A 4 -37.70 18.06 14.88
N SER A 5 -37.38 17.20 13.91
CA SER A 5 -37.85 15.81 13.77
C SER A 5 -37.56 15.32 12.37
N PHE A 6 -36.80 14.22 12.25
CA PHE A 6 -37.37 12.96 11.76
C PHE A 6 -36.36 11.84 12.02
N ALA A 7 -36.74 10.93 12.91
CA ALA A 7 -36.10 9.65 13.14
C ALA A 7 -37.19 8.57 13.17
N LYS A 8 -36.81 7.38 12.71
CA LYS A 8 -37.47 6.06 12.78
C LYS A 8 -38.35 5.63 11.61
N LEU A 9 -37.96 4.48 11.04
CA LEU A 9 -38.68 3.26 10.63
C LEU A 9 -37.65 2.48 9.77
N ASN A 10 -37.28 1.21 9.94
CA ASN A 10 -37.83 0.06 10.65
C ASN A 10 -36.69 -0.93 10.95
N ALA A 11 -36.81 -1.63 12.08
CA ALA A 11 -36.11 -2.88 12.37
C ALA A 11 -37.17 -3.93 12.75
N ALA A 12 -37.17 -5.08 12.06
CA ALA A 12 -37.48 -6.42 12.58
C ALA A 12 -37.83 -7.36 11.42
N SER A 13 -37.05 -8.43 11.25
CA SER A 13 -37.49 -9.80 11.55
C SER A 13 -36.47 -10.82 11.07
N SER A 14 -36.08 -11.68 12.01
CA SER A 14 -35.13 -12.78 11.87
C SER A 14 -35.82 -14.09 11.50
N GLN A 15 -35.01 -15.02 10.97
CA GLN A 15 -35.21 -16.49 10.89
C GLN A 15 -36.21 -17.02 9.85
N TRP A 16 -35.71 -17.78 8.88
CA TRP A 16 -36.10 -19.18 8.65
C TRP A 16 -34.98 -19.94 7.91
N ILE A 17 -34.70 -21.14 8.42
CA ILE A 17 -33.75 -22.15 7.94
C ILE A 17 -34.42 -22.97 6.83
N GLY A 18 -33.68 -23.36 5.78
CA GLY A 18 -34.21 -24.28 4.76
C GLY A 18 -33.16 -24.78 3.77
N GLN A 19 -32.66 -25.98 4.04
CA GLN A 19 -31.78 -26.80 3.20
C GLN A 19 -32.30 -26.99 1.76
N ARG A 20 -31.41 -26.93 0.75
CA ARG A 20 -31.45 -27.73 -0.49
C ARG A 20 -30.00 -27.95 -0.95
N SER A 21 -29.39 -29.09 -0.63
CA SER A 21 -29.38 -30.35 -1.39
C SER A 21 -28.69 -30.24 -2.76
N PHE A 22 -27.53 -30.89 -2.81
CA PHE A 22 -26.85 -31.42 -3.97
C PHE A 22 -27.82 -31.99 -5.01
N ALA A 23 -27.57 -31.67 -6.29
CA ALA A 23 -27.98 -32.49 -7.42
C ALA A 23 -26.83 -32.54 -8.42
N GLN A 24 -26.33 -33.76 -8.62
CA GLN A 24 -25.31 -34.16 -9.58
C GLN A 24 -25.92 -34.44 -10.97
N ARG A 25 -25.05 -34.30 -11.99
CA ARG A 25 -25.02 -35.00 -13.30
C ARG A 25 -25.96 -34.53 -14.43
N PRO A 26 -25.62 -34.81 -15.72
CA PRO A 26 -24.60 -35.74 -16.21
C PRO A 26 -23.57 -35.18 -17.22
N GLU A 27 -22.49 -35.95 -17.31
CA GLU A 27 -21.50 -36.00 -18.38
C GLU A 27 -22.16 -36.30 -19.73
N SER A 28 -21.65 -35.70 -20.80
CA SER A 28 -21.73 -36.27 -22.15
C SER A 28 -20.38 -36.11 -22.85
N SER A 29 -19.67 -37.22 -22.89
CA SER A 29 -18.50 -37.49 -23.71
C SER A 29 -18.87 -37.56 -25.19
N THR A 30 -18.15 -36.85 -26.05
CA THR A 30 -17.93 -37.26 -27.43
C THR A 30 -16.45 -37.16 -27.75
N HIS A 31 -15.82 -38.33 -27.86
CA HIS A 31 -14.52 -38.56 -28.45
C HIS A 31 -14.51 -38.12 -29.92
N LEU A 32 -13.47 -37.41 -30.34
CA LEU A 32 -12.91 -37.52 -31.68
C LEU A 32 -11.39 -37.51 -31.55
N ALA A 33 -10.83 -38.69 -31.78
CA ALA A 33 -9.41 -38.94 -31.86
C ALA A 33 -8.89 -38.49 -33.23
N THR A 34 -7.79 -37.75 -33.24
CA THR A 34 -6.87 -37.73 -34.38
C THR A 34 -5.45 -37.89 -33.85
N SER A 35 -4.79 -38.89 -34.41
CA SER A 35 -3.56 -39.52 -33.98
C SER A 35 -2.35 -39.04 -34.78
N GLN A 36 -1.18 -39.10 -34.14
CA GLN A 36 0.17 -39.20 -34.73
C GLN A 36 0.72 -37.89 -35.35
N VAL A 37 1.99 -37.51 -35.23
CA VAL A 37 3.25 -38.27 -35.14
C VAL A 37 4.27 -37.46 -34.34
N SER A 38 4.99 -38.11 -33.42
CA SER A 38 6.18 -37.58 -32.75
C SER A 38 7.43 -38.14 -33.44
N VAL A 39 8.34 -37.27 -33.90
CA VAL A 39 9.68 -37.67 -34.36
C VAL A 39 10.71 -36.95 -33.48
N PRO A 40 11.68 -37.66 -32.86
CA PRO A 40 12.72 -37.03 -32.06
C PRO A 40 13.91 -36.66 -32.97
N ILE A 41 14.40 -35.42 -32.88
CA ILE A 41 15.67 -35.05 -33.51
C ILE A 41 16.68 -34.69 -32.42
N ARG A 42 17.79 -35.44 -32.47
CA ARG A 42 18.98 -35.37 -31.63
C ARG A 42 19.67 -34.00 -31.72
N ALA A 43 20.26 -33.61 -30.59
CA ALA A 43 21.30 -32.61 -30.51
C ALA A 43 22.53 -33.00 -31.34
N SER A 44 23.01 -32.09 -32.17
CA SER A 44 24.34 -32.13 -32.77
C SER A 44 25.04 -30.79 -32.54
N SER A 45 26.20 -30.87 -31.91
CA SER A 45 27.21 -29.83 -31.80
C SER A 45 27.67 -29.36 -33.18
N CYS A 46 27.68 -28.05 -33.42
CA CYS A 46 28.53 -27.43 -34.42
C CYS A 46 29.07 -26.11 -33.87
N THR A 47 30.39 -26.06 -33.83
CA THR A 47 31.26 -24.90 -33.61
C THR A 47 31.16 -23.95 -34.80
N GLU A 48 31.01 -22.65 -34.55
CA GLU A 48 31.35 -21.61 -35.54
C GLU A 48 32.18 -20.49 -34.89
N GLU A 49 33.28 -20.21 -35.57
CA GLU A 49 34.26 -19.17 -35.32
C GLU A 49 33.64 -17.78 -35.48
N LEU A 50 33.94 -16.87 -34.55
CA LEU A 50 33.68 -15.44 -34.73
C LEU A 50 35.01 -14.69 -34.85
N VAL A 51 35.20 -14.17 -36.07
CA VAL A 51 36.26 -13.29 -36.52
C VAL A 51 36.29 -12.00 -35.70
N LYS A 52 37.50 -11.61 -35.29
CA LYS A 52 37.82 -10.34 -34.63
C LYS A 52 37.57 -9.16 -35.57
N THR A 53 36.94 -8.10 -35.05
CA THR A 53 37.25 -6.74 -35.50
C THR A 53 37.27 -5.82 -34.29
N THR A 54 38.48 -5.51 -33.83
CA THR A 54 38.76 -4.56 -32.76
C THR A 54 39.03 -3.20 -33.40
N VAL A 55 38.17 -2.21 -33.14
CA VAL A 55 38.48 -0.80 -33.44
C VAL A 55 39.00 -0.17 -32.16
N SER A 56 40.28 0.20 -32.16
CA SER A 56 40.92 0.98 -31.10
C SER A 56 40.71 2.46 -31.37
N LEU A 57 40.35 3.25 -30.35
CA LEU A 57 40.64 4.69 -30.31
C LEU A 57 40.87 5.12 -28.85
N SER A 58 41.71 6.14 -28.70
CA SER A 58 42.72 6.32 -27.66
C SER A 58 42.32 7.15 -26.43
N LEU A 59 43.02 6.87 -25.32
CA LEU A 59 43.25 7.63 -24.08
C LEU A 59 43.70 9.10 -24.36
N HIS A 60 43.56 10.18 -23.56
CA HIS A 60 43.49 10.51 -22.11
C HIS A 60 43.33 12.08 -21.99
N PRO A 61 43.36 12.80 -20.83
CA PRO A 61 43.31 12.43 -19.39
C PRO A 61 42.41 13.31 -18.46
N LEU A 62 42.10 12.73 -17.28
CA LEU A 62 41.99 13.29 -15.90
C LEU A 62 41.57 14.75 -15.61
N LEU A 63 40.51 14.89 -14.80
CA LEU A 63 40.45 15.91 -13.74
C LEU A 63 39.84 15.30 -12.45
N LEU A 64 40.63 15.37 -11.39
CA LEU A 64 40.42 14.77 -10.07
C LEU A 64 40.06 15.91 -9.11
N VAL A 65 38.84 15.94 -8.56
CA VAL A 65 38.52 16.80 -7.40
C VAL A 65 37.68 16.01 -6.39
N ARG A 66 38.14 16.11 -5.14
CA ARG A 66 37.79 15.37 -3.92
C ARG A 66 36.32 15.51 -3.51
N ASN A 67 35.73 14.37 -3.11
CA ASN A 67 34.54 14.33 -2.26
C ASN A 67 34.90 14.73 -0.82
N GLN A 68 34.30 15.82 -0.33
CA GLN A 68 34.19 16.11 1.10
C GLN A 68 32.82 15.66 1.60
N VAL A 69 32.83 14.67 2.50
CA VAL A 69 31.66 14.23 3.26
C VAL A 69 31.50 15.18 4.45
N ALA A 70 30.51 16.06 4.40
CA ALA A 70 30.06 16.81 5.56
C ALA A 70 29.11 15.91 6.39
N ARG A 71 29.57 15.52 7.58
CA ARG A 71 28.74 14.92 8.63
C ARG A 71 28.10 16.05 9.43
N GLU A 72 26.80 16.24 9.31
CA GLU A 72 26.03 17.02 10.27
C GLU A 72 25.68 16.13 11.47
N ARG A 73 26.07 16.62 12.66
CA ARG A 73 25.77 16.02 13.96
C ARG A 73 24.38 16.47 14.40
N CYS A 74 23.52 15.53 14.76
CA CYS A 74 22.42 15.80 15.68
C CYS A 74 22.89 15.46 17.10
N GLU A 75 22.90 16.48 17.95
CA GLU A 75 23.18 16.39 19.37
C GLU A 75 21.95 15.82 20.09
N PHE A 76 22.11 14.73 20.81
CA PHE A 76 21.20 14.38 21.90
C PHE A 76 21.98 14.29 23.20
N TYR A 77 21.54 15.13 24.13
CA TYR A 77 21.90 15.15 25.54
C TYR A 77 21.77 13.76 26.16
N ASN A 78 22.83 13.29 26.83
CA ASN A 78 22.66 12.38 27.95
C ASN A 78 23.72 12.64 29.02
N SER A 79 23.21 13.06 30.18
CA SER A 79 23.93 13.19 31.43
C SER A 79 24.08 11.81 32.07
N ALA A 80 25.30 11.29 32.19
CA ALA A 80 25.61 10.23 33.14
C ALA A 80 27.11 10.21 33.49
N LYS A 81 27.39 10.78 34.66
CA LYS A 81 28.45 10.50 35.65
C LYS A 81 29.69 9.70 35.23
N ARG A 82 30.83 10.37 35.42
CA ARG A 82 32.17 9.84 35.75
C ARG A 82 32.15 8.59 36.64
N MET A 83 33.04 7.64 36.34
CA MET A 83 34.13 7.02 37.16
C MET A 83 34.69 5.86 36.30
N SER A 84 35.95 5.46 36.22
CA SER A 84 37.26 5.90 36.73
C SER A 84 38.32 5.33 35.77
N LYS A 85 39.46 6.01 35.66
CA LYS A 85 40.65 5.54 34.93
C LYS A 85 41.23 4.27 35.57
N SER A 86 41.76 3.37 34.73
CA SER A 86 43.04 2.70 35.05
C SER A 86 43.83 2.42 33.77
N GLN A 87 45.00 3.06 33.68
CA GLN A 87 46.05 2.74 32.73
C GLN A 87 46.79 1.48 33.19
N ILE A 88 47.02 0.53 32.28
CA ILE A 88 48.10 -0.46 32.34
C ILE A 88 48.52 -0.63 30.87
N GLY A 89 49.71 -0.25 30.41
CA GLY A 89 51.02 -0.48 31.02
C GLY A 89 51.64 -1.71 30.33
N CYS A 90 52.21 -1.51 29.14
CA CYS A 90 52.81 -2.57 28.33
C CYS A 90 54.16 -2.97 28.93
N GLY A 91 54.28 -4.22 29.38
CA GLY A 91 55.52 -4.81 29.87
C GLY A 91 55.67 -6.22 29.29
N LYS A 92 56.79 -6.45 28.59
CA LYS A 92 57.22 -7.77 28.09
C LYS A 92 57.89 -8.52 29.23
N ASP A 93 57.56 -9.80 29.41
CA ASP A 93 58.51 -10.91 29.55
C ASP A 93 57.86 -12.20 30.07
N GLY A 94 58.40 -13.34 29.63
CA GLY A 94 58.41 -14.59 30.40
C GLY A 94 57.33 -15.62 30.08
N GLY A 95 57.75 -16.72 29.45
CA GLY A 95 56.87 -17.81 29.03
C GLY A 95 56.14 -18.56 30.17
N ARG A 96 54.91 -18.97 29.84
CA ARG A 96 54.21 -20.12 30.43
C ARG A 96 53.30 -20.70 29.36
N LEU A 97 53.35 -22.01 29.14
CA LEU A 97 52.35 -22.73 28.36
C LEU A 97 50.98 -22.52 29.02
N ALA A 98 50.19 -21.59 28.48
CA ALA A 98 48.78 -21.46 28.81
C ALA A 98 48.01 -22.47 27.97
N ARG A 99 47.48 -23.50 28.63
CA ARG A 99 46.53 -24.44 28.05
C ARG A 99 45.27 -23.64 27.68
N VAL A 100 45.11 -23.34 26.39
CA VAL A 100 43.90 -22.69 25.86
C VAL A 100 42.75 -23.69 26.00
N ARG A 101 41.97 -23.58 27.08
CA ARG A 101 40.58 -24.05 27.03
C ARG A 101 39.85 -23.05 26.13
N CYS A 102 39.36 -23.54 25.00
CA CYS A 102 38.30 -22.85 24.28
C CYS A 102 37.12 -22.73 25.25
N GLY A 103 37.01 -21.59 25.93
CA GLY A 103 35.75 -21.20 26.57
C GLY A 103 34.74 -21.11 25.44
N GLY A 104 33.71 -21.94 25.50
CA GLY A 104 32.58 -21.84 24.59
C GLY A 104 32.13 -20.39 24.57
N LEU A 105 32.07 -19.82 23.37
CA LEU A 105 31.43 -18.55 23.13
C LEU A 105 30.03 -18.66 23.72
N ALA A 106 29.75 -17.90 24.78
CA ALA A 106 28.40 -17.67 25.22
C ALA A 106 27.64 -17.17 23.99
N GLN A 107 26.65 -17.94 23.56
CA GLN A 107 25.72 -17.50 22.53
C GLN A 107 25.10 -16.20 23.04
N ASP A 108 25.21 -15.16 22.22
CA ASP A 108 24.58 -13.87 22.45
C ASP A 108 23.06 -14.05 22.26
N ASP A 109 22.37 -14.44 23.34
CA ASP A 109 20.92 -14.70 23.37
C ASP A 109 20.07 -13.47 22.94
N GLY A 110 20.68 -12.28 22.87
CA GLY A 110 20.02 -11.04 22.45
C GLY A 110 19.67 -11.01 20.95
N VAL A 111 20.58 -11.47 20.09
CA VAL A 111 20.44 -11.39 18.62
C VAL A 111 19.39 -12.37 18.11
N ASP A 112 19.33 -13.57 18.70
CA ASP A 112 18.31 -14.59 18.35
C ASP A 112 16.89 -14.14 18.72
N SER A 113 16.75 -13.29 19.75
CA SER A 113 15.44 -12.76 20.17
C SER A 113 14.88 -11.68 19.22
N GLU A 114 15.74 -10.82 18.66
CA GLU A 114 15.32 -9.73 17.78
C GLU A 114 14.89 -10.24 16.40
N GLU A 115 15.64 -11.19 15.82
CA GLU A 115 15.28 -11.78 14.53
C GLU A 115 14.00 -12.60 14.61
N LYS A 116 13.73 -13.27 15.75
CA LYS A 116 12.43 -13.91 16.00
C LYS A 116 11.30 -12.88 16.05
N ASP A 117 11.50 -11.76 16.75
CA ASP A 117 10.50 -10.71 16.84
C ASP A 117 10.18 -10.14 15.43
N LYS A 118 11.20 -9.91 14.58
CA LYS A 118 11.02 -9.49 13.18
C LYS A 118 10.29 -10.54 12.34
N PHE A 119 10.63 -11.81 12.49
CA PHE A 119 9.98 -12.91 11.76
C PHE A 119 8.47 -12.95 12.02
N TYR A 120 8.05 -12.93 13.29
CA TYR A 120 6.62 -12.96 13.63
C TYR A 120 5.91 -11.66 13.25
N MET A 121 6.61 -10.51 13.28
CA MET A 121 6.03 -9.26 12.82
C MET A 121 5.76 -9.25 11.31
N ARG A 122 6.69 -9.79 10.49
CA ARG A 122 6.45 -10.00 9.06
C ARG A 122 5.25 -10.90 8.81
N LYS A 123 5.03 -11.93 9.64
CA LYS A 123 3.81 -12.76 9.60
C LYS A 123 2.55 -11.96 9.94
N CYS A 124 2.60 -11.03 10.89
CA CYS A 124 1.49 -10.12 11.15
C CYS A 124 1.15 -9.28 9.92
N VAL A 125 2.16 -8.72 9.24
CA VAL A 125 1.96 -7.93 8.02
C VAL A 125 1.39 -8.77 6.89
N GLU A 126 1.89 -10.00 6.69
CA GLU A 126 1.34 -10.96 5.71
C GLU A 126 -0.14 -11.27 5.97
N LEU A 127 -0.55 -11.42 7.24
CA LEU A 127 -1.94 -11.64 7.61
C LEU A 127 -2.79 -10.40 7.35
N ALA A 128 -2.30 -9.22 7.72
CA ALA A 128 -2.99 -7.95 7.53
C ALA A 128 -3.26 -7.63 6.05
N ALA A 129 -2.29 -7.91 5.18
CA ALA A 129 -2.38 -7.67 3.74
C ALA A 129 -3.49 -8.49 3.04
N LYS A 130 -4.06 -9.50 3.70
CA LYS A 130 -5.23 -10.23 3.18
C LYS A 130 -6.49 -9.37 3.12
N ALA A 131 -6.52 -8.23 3.83
CA ALA A 131 -7.67 -7.34 3.91
C ALA A 131 -7.52 -6.06 3.07
N THR A 132 -6.55 -6.01 2.16
CA THR A 132 -6.35 -4.88 1.22
C THR A 132 -7.66 -4.53 0.50
N GLY A 133 -8.06 -3.26 0.59
CA GLY A 133 -9.30 -2.73 -0.01
C GLY A 133 -10.58 -2.94 0.81
N PHE A 134 -10.52 -3.60 1.98
CA PHE A 134 -11.72 -3.93 2.77
C PHE A 134 -11.79 -3.25 4.14
N THR A 135 -10.68 -2.74 4.66
CA THR A 135 -10.65 -2.21 6.03
C THR A 135 -11.00 -0.74 6.14
N SER A 136 -10.81 0.08 5.08
CA SER A 136 -11.09 1.52 5.10
C SER A 136 -12.47 1.84 5.71
N PRO A 137 -12.56 2.81 6.65
CA PRO A 137 -11.51 3.73 7.12
C PRO A 137 -10.53 3.15 8.15
N ASN A 138 -10.70 1.91 8.59
CA ASN A 138 -9.86 1.28 9.59
C ASN A 138 -8.51 0.82 9.01
N PRO A 139 -7.45 0.74 9.83
CA PRO A 139 -6.17 0.21 9.39
C PRO A 139 -6.25 -1.31 9.14
N MET A 140 -5.35 -1.79 8.28
CA MET A 140 -5.05 -3.21 8.18
C MET A 140 -4.17 -3.61 9.36
N VAL A 141 -4.64 -4.56 10.16
CA VAL A 141 -3.93 -5.06 11.34
C VAL A 141 -3.87 -6.57 11.29
N GLY A 142 -2.72 -7.13 11.60
CA GLY A 142 -2.50 -8.55 11.79
C GLY A 142 -1.91 -8.83 13.17
N CYS A 143 -2.23 -9.99 13.71
CA CYS A 143 -1.78 -10.43 15.02
C CYS A 143 -1.48 -11.93 15.01
N VAL A 144 -0.37 -12.32 15.64
CA VAL A 144 -0.06 -13.73 15.94
C VAL A 144 0.24 -13.90 17.41
N ILE A 145 -0.24 -15.00 18.01
CA ILE A 145 0.06 -15.40 19.38
C ILE A 145 1.06 -16.55 19.33
N VAL A 146 2.18 -16.41 20.05
CA VAL A 146 3.29 -17.36 20.04
C VAL A 146 3.56 -17.89 21.45
N LYS A 147 3.57 -19.21 21.59
CA LYS A 147 3.91 -19.91 22.82
C LYS A 147 4.93 -21.00 22.53
N ASP A 148 6.01 -21.03 23.31
CA ASP A 148 7.10 -22.00 23.17
C ASP A 148 7.66 -22.09 21.73
N GLY A 149 7.80 -20.92 21.08
CA GLY A 149 8.30 -20.79 19.70
C GLY A 149 7.31 -21.20 18.61
N LYS A 150 6.08 -21.57 18.95
CA LYS A 150 5.03 -21.97 18.01
C LYS A 150 3.93 -20.94 17.93
N ILE A 151 3.47 -20.64 16.72
CA ILE A 151 2.26 -19.85 16.52
C ILE A 151 1.08 -20.70 16.97
N VAL A 152 0.40 -20.26 18.01
CA VAL A 152 -0.79 -20.93 18.58
C VAL A 152 -2.09 -20.22 18.21
N GLY A 153 -2.04 -18.99 17.71
CA GLY A 153 -3.20 -18.28 17.20
C GLY A 153 -2.84 -17.22 16.17
N GLN A 154 -3.73 -16.99 15.19
CA GLN A 154 -3.56 -16.01 14.13
C GLN A 154 -4.85 -15.23 13.88
N GLY A 155 -4.70 -13.95 13.54
CA GLY A 155 -5.83 -13.09 13.24
C GLY A 155 -5.45 -11.88 12.41
N PHE A 156 -6.41 -11.36 11.67
CA PHE A 156 -6.33 -10.07 11.00
C PHE A 156 -7.68 -9.38 11.06
N HIS A 157 -7.71 -8.06 10.90
CA HIS A 157 -8.96 -7.30 10.81
C HIS A 157 -9.52 -7.38 9.38
N PRO A 158 -10.65 -8.06 9.14
CA PRO A 158 -11.09 -8.35 7.78
C PRO A 158 -11.86 -7.19 7.13
N LYS A 159 -12.59 -6.39 7.93
CA LYS A 159 -13.45 -5.31 7.44
C LYS A 159 -13.87 -4.38 8.58
N ALA A 160 -14.09 -3.10 8.28
CA ALA A 160 -14.60 -2.13 9.23
C ALA A 160 -15.86 -2.63 9.97
N GLY A 161 -15.87 -2.49 11.31
CA GLY A 161 -16.96 -2.94 12.18
C GLY A 161 -16.91 -4.40 12.61
N GLN A 162 -16.04 -5.23 12.01
CA GLN A 162 -15.74 -6.56 12.51
C GLN A 162 -14.73 -6.51 13.68
N PRO A 163 -14.55 -7.62 14.44
CA PRO A 163 -13.51 -7.70 15.46
C PRO A 163 -12.12 -7.34 14.92
N HIS A 164 -11.25 -6.87 15.81
CA HIS A 164 -9.86 -6.55 15.48
C HIS A 164 -9.00 -7.83 15.42
N ALA A 165 -7.79 -7.69 14.89
CA ALA A 165 -6.87 -8.81 14.66
C ALA A 165 -6.57 -9.59 15.94
N GLU A 166 -6.35 -8.89 17.05
CA GLU A 166 -6.01 -9.45 18.35
C GLU A 166 -7.15 -10.34 18.87
N VAL A 167 -8.40 -9.95 18.64
CA VAL A 167 -9.57 -10.73 19.05
C VAL A 167 -9.64 -12.05 18.27
N PHE A 168 -9.36 -12.02 16.96
CA PHE A 168 -9.30 -13.25 16.16
C PHE A 168 -8.13 -14.15 16.60
N ALA A 169 -6.95 -13.58 16.79
CA ALA A 169 -5.76 -14.33 17.20
C ALA A 169 -5.91 -14.96 18.59
N LEU A 170 -6.52 -14.25 19.54
CA LEU A 170 -6.82 -14.78 20.88
C LEU A 170 -7.87 -15.90 20.85
N ARG A 171 -8.91 -15.78 20.01
CA ARG A 171 -9.91 -16.85 19.84
C ARG A 171 -9.31 -18.11 19.25
N ASP A 172 -8.42 -17.97 18.27
CA ASP A 172 -7.70 -19.07 17.63
C ASP A 172 -6.75 -19.76 18.64
N ALA A 173 -6.05 -18.97 19.47
CA ALA A 173 -5.18 -19.48 20.52
C ALA A 173 -5.91 -20.18 21.67
N GLY A 174 -7.11 -19.72 22.03
CA GLY A 174 -7.83 -20.19 23.22
C GLY A 174 -6.97 -20.07 24.48
N ASP A 175 -6.96 -21.12 25.30
CA ASP A 175 -6.21 -21.16 26.56
C ASP A 175 -4.68 -21.11 26.37
N LEU A 176 -4.19 -21.37 25.14
CA LEU A 176 -2.75 -21.26 24.84
C LEU A 176 -2.26 -19.81 24.84
N ALA A 177 -3.15 -18.81 24.86
CA ALA A 177 -2.77 -17.40 24.98
C ALA A 177 -2.17 -17.04 26.35
N GLU A 178 -2.52 -17.78 27.41
CA GLU A 178 -1.99 -17.51 28.75
C GLU A 178 -0.47 -17.73 28.79
N ASN A 179 0.24 -16.72 29.30
CA ASN A 179 1.71 -16.62 29.33
C ASN A 179 2.41 -16.61 27.97
N ALA A 180 1.68 -16.40 26.86
CA ALA A 180 2.24 -16.31 25.50
C ALA A 180 2.76 -14.90 25.16
N THR A 181 3.42 -14.76 24.02
CA THR A 181 3.76 -13.47 23.39
C THR A 181 2.78 -13.15 22.29
N ALA A 182 2.14 -11.99 22.33
CA ALA A 182 1.35 -11.46 21.22
C ALA A 182 2.20 -10.55 20.34
N TYR A 183 2.24 -10.79 19.04
CA TYR A 183 2.81 -9.89 18.04
C TYR A 183 1.64 -9.21 17.32
N VAL A 184 1.72 -7.90 17.14
CA VAL A 184 0.65 -7.12 16.50
C VAL A 184 1.24 -6.00 15.65
N SER A 185 0.77 -5.84 14.42
CA SER A 185 1.36 -4.88 13.46
C SER A 185 1.12 -3.41 13.80
N LEU A 186 0.10 -3.11 14.61
CA LEU A 186 -0.28 -1.76 15.05
C LEU A 186 -0.58 -1.79 16.56
N GLU A 187 -0.34 -0.69 17.26
CA GLU A 187 -0.67 -0.56 18.69
C GLU A 187 -2.12 -1.00 19.00
N PRO A 188 -2.33 -1.90 19.99
CA PRO A 188 -3.66 -2.33 20.40
C PRO A 188 -4.52 -1.16 20.91
N CYS A 189 -5.77 -1.10 20.47
CA CYS A 189 -6.66 -0.02 20.89
C CYS A 189 -6.95 -0.05 22.41
N ASN A 190 -7.00 1.14 23.01
CA ASN A 190 -7.32 1.38 24.43
C ASN A 190 -8.51 2.34 24.60
N HIS A 191 -9.55 2.18 23.77
CA HIS A 191 -10.78 2.97 23.85
C HIS A 191 -11.99 2.11 23.51
N TYR A 192 -13.14 2.49 24.06
CA TYR A 192 -14.41 1.83 23.75
C TYR A 192 -14.98 2.43 22.46
N GLY A 193 -14.94 1.65 21.39
CA GLY A 193 -15.53 2.01 20.10
C GLY A 193 -16.76 1.15 19.80
N ARG A 194 -16.87 0.68 18.55
CA ARG A 194 -17.87 -0.33 18.15
C ARG A 194 -17.61 -1.70 18.81
N THR A 195 -16.36 -1.95 19.19
CA THR A 195 -15.86 -3.15 19.85
C THR A 195 -15.16 -2.75 21.17
N PRO A 196 -15.10 -3.66 22.17
CA PRO A 196 -14.29 -3.45 23.38
C PRO A 196 -12.79 -3.29 23.06
N PRO A 197 -12.00 -2.63 23.94
CA PRO A 197 -10.57 -2.44 23.73
C PRO A 197 -9.78 -3.74 23.59
N CYS A 198 -8.86 -3.80 22.62
CA CYS A 198 -7.97 -4.95 22.44
C CYS A 198 -7.00 -5.14 23.61
N THR A 199 -6.57 -4.05 24.23
CA THR A 199 -5.76 -4.08 25.46
C THR A 199 -6.44 -4.90 26.54
N GLU A 200 -7.71 -4.65 26.85
CA GLU A 200 -8.45 -5.42 27.85
C GLU A 200 -8.61 -6.90 27.46
N ALA A 201 -8.72 -7.22 26.17
CA ALA A 201 -8.74 -8.61 25.70
C ALA A 201 -7.41 -9.33 25.94
N LEU A 202 -6.27 -8.67 25.65
CA LEU A 202 -4.93 -9.20 25.90
C LEU A 202 -4.66 -9.39 27.40
N ILE A 203 -5.10 -8.43 28.23
CA ILE A 203 -4.99 -8.49 29.69
C ILE A 203 -5.80 -9.66 30.23
N LYS A 204 -7.06 -9.81 29.78
CA LYS A 204 -7.93 -10.91 30.18
C LYS A 204 -7.36 -12.27 29.77
N ALA A 205 -6.72 -12.35 28.61
CA ALA A 205 -6.03 -13.55 28.14
C ALA A 205 -4.70 -13.82 28.87
N LYS A 206 -4.24 -12.89 29.73
CA LYS A 206 -3.00 -13.00 30.50
C LYS A 206 -1.78 -13.31 29.63
N VAL A 207 -1.66 -12.60 28.50
CA VAL A 207 -0.44 -12.66 27.70
C VAL A 207 0.73 -12.12 28.53
N LYS A 208 1.91 -12.72 28.38
CA LYS A 208 3.11 -12.31 29.13
C LYS A 208 3.80 -11.10 28.50
N LYS A 209 3.84 -11.07 27.17
CA LYS A 209 4.57 -10.07 26.38
C LYS A 209 3.73 -9.65 25.18
N VAL A 210 3.81 -8.37 24.81
CA VAL A 210 3.24 -7.82 23.58
C VAL A 210 4.36 -7.13 22.78
N VAL A 211 4.50 -7.50 21.52
CA VAL A 211 5.46 -6.93 20.57
C VAL A 211 4.68 -6.20 19.48
N ILE A 212 4.95 -4.92 19.31
CA ILE A 212 4.17 -4.02 18.46
C ILE A 212 5.01 -3.57 17.27
N GLY A 213 4.42 -3.62 16.08
CA GLY A 213 5.06 -3.22 14.84
C GLY A 213 5.30 -1.71 14.77
N MET A 214 4.20 -0.95 14.89
CA MET A 214 4.22 0.51 14.96
C MET A 214 3.22 1.04 16.00
N VAL A 215 3.54 2.19 16.59
CA VAL A 215 2.63 2.94 17.47
C VAL A 215 1.53 3.59 16.63
N ASP A 216 0.29 3.67 17.15
CA ASP A 216 -0.81 4.28 16.39
C ASP A 216 -0.57 5.80 16.23
N PRO A 217 -0.53 6.35 15.01
CA PRO A 217 -0.37 7.79 14.81
C PRO A 217 -1.59 8.61 15.26
N ASN A 218 -2.73 7.97 15.51
CA ASN A 218 -3.93 8.64 15.97
C ASN A 218 -3.66 9.33 17.33
N PRO A 219 -3.72 10.66 17.42
CA PRO A 219 -3.39 11.39 18.66
C PRO A 219 -4.21 10.98 19.88
N ILE A 220 -5.41 10.42 19.66
CA ILE A 220 -6.29 9.96 20.74
C ILE A 220 -5.85 8.60 21.28
N VAL A 221 -5.12 7.80 20.49
CA VAL A 221 -4.69 6.43 20.83
C VAL A 221 -3.21 6.37 21.18
N ALA A 222 -2.38 7.18 20.52
CA ALA A 222 -0.93 7.14 20.56
C ALA A 222 -0.38 6.87 21.98
N SER A 223 0.30 5.74 22.12
CA SER A 223 0.94 5.24 23.34
C SER A 223 0.01 4.84 24.50
N LYS A 224 -1.30 5.12 24.44
CA LYS A 224 -2.22 4.78 25.53
C LYS A 224 -2.43 3.28 25.65
N GLY A 225 -2.32 2.52 24.55
CA GLY A 225 -2.39 1.06 24.58
C GLY A 225 -1.12 0.46 25.17
N VAL A 226 0.03 1.00 24.76
CA VAL A 226 1.34 0.65 25.33
C VAL A 226 1.37 0.88 26.84
N ASP A 227 0.94 2.06 27.28
CA ASP A 227 0.94 2.45 28.69
C ASP A 227 0.02 1.53 29.52
N ARG A 228 -1.20 1.30 29.04
CA ARG A 228 -2.18 0.42 29.71
C ARG A 228 -1.67 -1.01 29.92
N LEU A 229 -1.00 -1.59 28.92
CA LEU A 229 -0.42 -2.93 29.03
C LEU A 229 0.73 -2.96 30.04
N ARG A 230 1.58 -1.94 30.04
CA ARG A 230 2.70 -1.81 31.00
C ARG A 230 2.22 -1.64 32.44
N GLU A 231 1.18 -0.84 32.66
CA GLU A 231 0.59 -0.58 33.99
C GLU A 231 0.16 -1.86 34.71
N VAL A 232 -0.31 -2.86 33.97
CA VAL A 232 -0.74 -4.16 34.53
C VAL A 232 0.37 -5.22 34.51
N GLY A 233 1.60 -4.83 34.19
CA GLY A 233 2.79 -5.69 34.27
C GLY A 233 3.08 -6.55 33.04
N ILE A 234 2.44 -6.30 31.89
CA ILE A 234 2.76 -6.98 30.63
C ILE A 234 4.05 -6.38 30.04
N GLU A 235 4.98 -7.23 29.60
CA GLU A 235 6.19 -6.75 28.90
C GLU A 235 5.79 -6.19 27.52
N VAL A 236 6.17 -4.95 27.21
CA VAL A 236 5.87 -4.33 25.90
C VAL A 236 7.13 -3.86 25.19
N ARG A 237 7.34 -4.39 23.98
CA ARG A 237 8.32 -3.89 22.99
C ARG A 237 7.56 -3.33 21.79
N PHE A 238 8.06 -2.25 21.19
CA PHE A 238 7.45 -1.63 20.01
C PHE A 238 8.51 -1.22 18.99
N SER A 239 8.07 -0.77 17.81
CA SER A 239 8.93 -0.40 16.67
C SER A 239 9.68 -1.58 16.03
N VAL A 240 9.09 -2.78 16.02
CA VAL A 240 9.66 -3.95 15.33
C VAL A 240 9.17 -3.97 13.88
N GLU A 241 10.07 -4.01 12.89
CA GLU A 241 9.69 -3.90 11.47
C GLU A 241 8.77 -2.68 11.20
N GLU A 242 9.04 -1.55 11.88
CA GLU A 242 8.18 -0.38 11.87
C GLU A 242 7.93 0.15 10.46
N ASP A 243 8.98 0.29 9.64
CA ASP A 243 8.85 0.75 8.25
C ASP A 243 7.93 -0.14 7.41
N LEU A 244 7.97 -1.45 7.63
CA LEU A 244 7.09 -2.40 6.94
C LEU A 244 5.63 -2.19 7.37
N CYS A 245 5.39 -2.03 8.67
CA CYS A 245 4.05 -1.77 9.21
C CYS A 245 3.51 -0.40 8.79
N ARG A 246 4.39 0.61 8.69
CA ARG A 246 4.03 1.95 8.19
C ARG A 246 3.66 1.93 6.71
N ARG A 247 4.40 1.19 5.88
CA ARG A 247 4.05 1.03 4.46
C ARG A 247 2.71 0.33 4.26
N LEU A 248 2.41 -0.70 5.06
CA LEU A 248 1.11 -1.38 5.01
C LEU A 248 -0.06 -0.39 5.22
N ASN A 249 0.09 0.60 6.10
CA ASN A 249 -0.97 1.52 6.50
C ASN A 249 -0.72 2.98 6.08
N GLU A 250 0.03 3.24 5.00
CA GLU A 250 0.46 4.60 4.63
C GLU A 250 -0.70 5.59 4.48
N ALA A 251 -1.79 5.15 3.88
CA ALA A 251 -2.99 5.96 3.69
C ALA A 251 -3.73 6.26 5.01
N TYR A 252 -3.87 5.25 5.87
CA TYR A 252 -4.45 5.41 7.21
C TYR A 252 -3.61 6.39 8.04
N ILE A 253 -2.29 6.21 8.05
CA ILE A 253 -1.36 7.06 8.80
C ILE A 253 -1.46 8.50 8.34
N HIS A 254 -1.43 8.73 7.03
CA HIS A 254 -1.56 10.08 6.47
C HIS A 254 -2.88 10.71 6.91
N LYS A 255 -4.01 10.00 6.77
CA LYS A 255 -5.31 10.52 7.20
C LYS A 255 -5.37 10.84 8.68
N MET A 256 -4.78 10.02 9.56
CA MET A 256 -4.76 10.30 10.99
C MET A 256 -3.94 11.55 11.34
N LEU A 257 -2.85 11.80 10.60
CA LEU A 257 -1.96 12.92 10.84
C LEU A 257 -2.43 14.23 10.20
N THR A 258 -3.04 14.17 9.01
CA THR A 258 -3.40 15.36 8.21
C THR A 258 -4.90 15.62 8.15
N GLY A 259 -5.72 14.63 8.47
CA GLY A 259 -7.17 14.66 8.27
C GLY A 259 -7.61 14.59 6.80
N LYS A 260 -6.68 14.37 5.84
CA LYS A 260 -6.95 14.29 4.40
C LYS A 260 -6.62 12.90 3.84
N PRO A 261 -7.23 12.48 2.70
CA PRO A 261 -6.84 11.25 2.01
C PRO A 261 -5.41 11.34 1.45
N PHE A 262 -4.71 10.21 1.44
CA PHE A 262 -3.41 10.03 0.82
C PHE A 262 -3.54 9.99 -0.70
N VAL A 263 -2.77 10.84 -1.40
CA VAL A 263 -2.86 10.98 -2.85
C VAL A 263 -1.68 10.30 -3.55
N THR A 264 -2.03 9.34 -4.41
CA THR A 264 -1.11 8.70 -5.35
C THR A 264 -1.34 9.27 -6.75
N LEU A 265 -0.28 9.74 -7.40
CA LEU A 265 -0.30 10.08 -8.82
C LEU A 265 0.20 8.90 -9.64
N ARG A 266 -0.50 8.54 -10.72
CA ARG A 266 -0.07 7.47 -11.62
C ARG A 266 -0.15 7.88 -13.09
N TYR A 267 0.90 7.52 -13.85
CA TYR A 267 0.94 7.75 -15.29
C TYR A 267 1.89 6.77 -16.01
N SER A 268 1.80 6.74 -17.34
CA SER A 268 2.68 5.93 -18.19
C SER A 268 3.62 6.81 -19.01
N LEU A 269 4.83 6.32 -19.24
CA LEU A 269 5.82 6.91 -20.13
C LEU A 269 6.33 5.88 -21.15
N SER A 270 6.72 6.33 -22.34
CA SER A 270 7.58 5.59 -23.26
C SER A 270 9.03 5.56 -22.75
N VAL A 271 9.90 4.72 -23.30
CA VAL A 271 11.32 4.67 -22.86
C VAL A 271 12.07 5.96 -23.15
N ASN A 272 11.61 6.74 -24.14
CA ASN A 272 12.14 8.07 -24.45
C ASN A 272 11.40 9.21 -23.73
N GLY A 273 10.60 8.88 -22.71
CA GLY A 273 9.99 9.84 -21.79
C GLY A 273 8.79 10.59 -22.34
N GLN A 274 8.10 10.07 -23.36
CA GLN A 274 6.82 10.65 -23.82
C GLN A 274 5.68 10.13 -22.96
N PHE A 275 4.70 10.99 -22.68
CA PHE A 275 3.50 10.60 -21.96
C PHE A 275 2.64 9.63 -22.79
N LEU A 276 2.08 8.62 -22.15
CA LEU A 276 1.28 7.59 -22.80
C LEU A 276 -0.10 7.43 -22.17
N ASP A 277 -1.14 7.42 -23.01
CA ASP A 277 -2.52 7.14 -22.62
C ASP A 277 -2.86 5.63 -22.66
N GLN A 278 -1.89 4.79 -22.30
CA GLN A 278 -2.07 3.35 -22.31
C GLN A 278 -1.33 2.66 -21.17
N LEU A 279 -1.81 1.47 -20.84
CA LEU A 279 -1.22 0.57 -19.86
C LEU A 279 -0.39 -0.51 -20.56
N GLY A 280 0.56 -1.09 -19.83
CA GLY A 280 1.27 -2.27 -20.31
C GLY A 280 0.39 -3.50 -20.40
N GLU A 281 0.87 -4.51 -21.10
CA GLU A 281 0.14 -5.77 -21.25
C GLU A 281 0.00 -6.50 -19.91
N ARG A 282 -1.20 -7.07 -19.68
CA ARG A 282 -1.54 -7.92 -18.51
C ARG A 282 -1.49 -7.21 -17.15
N VAL A 283 -1.29 -5.89 -17.10
CA VAL A 283 -1.22 -5.16 -15.82
C VAL A 283 -2.58 -4.99 -15.14
N MET A 284 -3.66 -5.11 -15.93
CA MET A 284 -5.05 -5.15 -15.48
C MET A 284 -5.50 -6.52 -14.95
N GLY A 285 -4.79 -7.61 -15.29
CA GLY A 285 -5.15 -8.95 -14.84
C GLY A 285 -4.85 -9.16 -13.35
N SER A 286 -5.41 -10.20 -12.75
CA SER A 286 -5.10 -10.56 -11.36
C SER A 286 -3.60 -10.73 -11.16
N GLY A 287 -3.07 -10.14 -10.09
CA GLY A 287 -1.65 -10.08 -9.80
C GLY A 287 -0.91 -8.94 -10.50
N GLY A 288 -1.50 -8.31 -11.52
CA GLY A 288 -0.97 -7.15 -12.22
C GLY A 288 -0.91 -5.92 -11.31
N TYR A 289 0.11 -5.07 -11.52
CA TYR A 289 0.33 -3.94 -10.61
C TYR A 289 -0.84 -2.96 -10.60
N TYR A 290 -1.47 -2.74 -11.76
CA TYR A 290 -2.56 -1.78 -11.87
C TYR A 290 -3.83 -2.35 -11.22
N SER A 291 -4.16 -3.63 -11.44
CA SER A 291 -5.24 -4.33 -10.72
C SER A 291 -5.11 -4.22 -9.19
N LYS A 292 -3.89 -4.38 -8.66
CA LYS A 292 -3.59 -4.18 -7.23
C LYS A 292 -3.75 -2.72 -6.80
N LEU A 293 -3.25 -1.78 -7.59
CA LEU A 293 -3.36 -0.35 -7.31
C LEU A 293 -4.84 0.10 -7.24
N LEU A 294 -5.70 -0.47 -8.09
CA LEU A 294 -7.15 -0.25 -8.02
C LEU A 294 -7.74 -0.75 -6.70
N GLN A 295 -7.32 -1.92 -6.20
CA GLN A 295 -7.80 -2.50 -4.95
C GLN A 295 -7.28 -1.76 -3.70
N GLU A 296 -6.06 -1.22 -3.78
CA GLU A 296 -5.38 -0.52 -2.67
C GLU A 296 -5.96 0.89 -2.39
N ASN A 297 -6.67 1.48 -3.35
CA ASN A 297 -7.19 2.84 -3.25
C ASN A 297 -8.71 2.85 -3.02
N ASP A 298 -9.20 3.76 -2.18
CA ASP A 298 -10.65 3.88 -1.93
C ASP A 298 -11.39 4.57 -3.08
N ALA A 299 -10.71 5.48 -3.77
CA ALA A 299 -11.26 6.21 -4.91
C ALA A 299 -10.19 6.46 -5.99
N ILE A 300 -10.66 6.62 -7.23
CA ILE A 300 -9.80 6.93 -8.38
C ILE A 300 -10.38 8.10 -9.15
N ILE A 301 -9.54 9.08 -9.43
CA ILE A 301 -9.85 10.23 -10.26
C ILE A 301 -9.38 9.97 -11.68
N PHE A 302 -10.32 10.06 -12.62
CA PHE A 302 -10.11 9.98 -14.05
C PHE A 302 -10.59 11.25 -14.74
N SER A 303 -10.01 11.52 -15.90
CA SER A 303 -10.52 12.53 -16.83
C SER A 303 -11.76 12.03 -17.57
N SER A 304 -12.65 12.95 -17.95
CA SER A 304 -13.84 12.65 -18.74
C SER A 304 -13.53 12.05 -20.11
N ALA A 305 -12.37 12.37 -20.69
CA ALA A 305 -11.99 11.84 -22.00
C ALA A 305 -11.64 10.34 -21.97
N LEU A 306 -11.34 9.77 -20.80
CA LEU A 306 -11.17 8.32 -20.65
C LEU A 306 -12.47 7.58 -21.00
N VAL A 307 -13.58 8.06 -20.44
CA VAL A 307 -14.91 7.44 -20.50
C VAL A 307 -15.78 7.96 -21.66
N SER A 308 -15.40 9.08 -22.27
CA SER A 308 -16.02 9.59 -23.50
C SER A 308 -15.45 8.94 -24.77
N GLY A 309 -14.30 8.27 -24.65
CA GLY A 309 -13.55 7.70 -25.74
C GLY A 309 -13.69 6.18 -25.87
N LYS A 310 -12.54 5.52 -26.03
CA LYS A 310 -12.42 4.10 -26.38
C LYS A 310 -12.44 3.16 -25.16
N TYR A 311 -12.35 3.69 -23.94
CA TYR A 311 -12.05 2.91 -22.75
C TYR A 311 -13.26 2.82 -21.81
N SER A 312 -13.43 1.66 -21.19
CA SER A 312 -14.32 1.48 -20.04
C SER A 312 -13.61 1.90 -18.75
N ILE A 313 -14.39 2.16 -17.70
CA ILE A 313 -13.83 2.38 -16.37
C ILE A 313 -13.05 1.11 -15.94
N PRO A 314 -11.79 1.25 -15.48
CA PRO A 314 -11.01 0.12 -15.02
C PRO A 314 -11.57 -0.47 -13.72
N ALA A 315 -11.67 -1.80 -13.66
CA ALA A 315 -12.02 -2.54 -12.45
C ALA A 315 -10.87 -3.47 -12.04
N SER A 316 -10.61 -3.57 -10.73
CA SER A 316 -9.66 -4.52 -10.17
C SER A 316 -10.10 -5.95 -10.50
N GLN A 317 -9.17 -6.78 -10.94
CA GLN A 317 -9.39 -8.19 -11.25
C GLN A 317 -8.89 -9.11 -10.12
N GLU A 318 -8.55 -8.56 -8.94
CA GLU A 318 -8.22 -9.37 -7.78
C GLU A 318 -9.45 -10.12 -7.27
N SER A 319 -9.23 -11.34 -6.76
CA SER A 319 -10.31 -12.21 -6.32
C SER A 319 -11.12 -11.55 -5.19
N GLY A 320 -12.41 -11.34 -5.43
CA GLY A 320 -13.33 -10.72 -4.48
C GLY A 320 -13.10 -9.22 -4.26
N ALA A 321 -12.31 -8.54 -5.10
CA ALA A 321 -11.93 -7.14 -4.93
C ALA A 321 -13.12 -6.22 -4.65
N ASN A 322 -12.98 -5.39 -3.61
CA ASN A 322 -13.86 -4.25 -3.41
C ASN A 322 -13.45 -3.16 -4.41
N GLN A 323 -14.35 -2.79 -5.32
CA GLN A 323 -14.04 -1.82 -6.35
C GLN A 323 -14.00 -0.40 -5.77
N PRO A 324 -13.05 0.45 -6.21
CA PRO A 324 -12.96 1.83 -5.76
C PRO A 324 -14.15 2.66 -6.24
N LEU A 325 -14.36 3.79 -5.57
CA LEU A 325 -15.23 4.84 -6.09
C LEU A 325 -14.58 5.47 -7.32
N ASN A 326 -15.29 5.53 -8.44
CA ASN A 326 -14.79 6.17 -9.65
C ASN A 326 -15.23 7.63 -9.68
N ILE A 327 -14.26 8.54 -9.68
CA ILE A 327 -14.45 9.98 -9.75
C ILE A 327 -14.07 10.43 -11.14
N ILE A 328 -15.03 10.94 -11.91
CA ILE A 328 -14.81 11.50 -13.25
C ILE A 328 -14.77 13.01 -13.13
N VAL A 329 -13.72 13.63 -13.65
CA VAL A 329 -13.58 15.09 -13.74
C VAL A 329 -13.92 15.54 -15.15
N ALA A 330 -14.95 16.36 -15.26
CA ALA A 330 -15.52 16.84 -16.51
C ALA A 330 -15.53 18.38 -16.53
N SER A 331 -14.57 18.98 -17.24
CA SER A 331 -14.45 20.43 -17.36
C SER A 331 -14.96 20.93 -18.71
N ALA A 332 -15.57 22.13 -18.71
CA ALA A 332 -16.08 22.80 -19.92
C ALA A 332 -14.96 23.15 -20.90
N LEU A 333 -13.70 23.14 -20.45
CA LEU A 333 -12.51 23.36 -21.28
C LEU A 333 -12.44 22.43 -22.49
N ASN A 334 -13.06 21.24 -22.43
CA ASN A 334 -12.97 20.23 -23.48
C ASN A 334 -14.28 20.01 -24.27
N SER A 335 -15.47 20.17 -23.66
CA SER A 335 -16.77 20.16 -24.35
C SER A 335 -17.89 20.58 -23.42
N LEU A 336 -18.85 21.36 -23.93
CA LEU A 336 -20.07 21.75 -23.21
C LEU A 336 -21.09 20.62 -23.10
N ASP A 337 -21.05 19.62 -23.98
CA ASP A 337 -21.90 18.43 -23.95
C ASP A 337 -21.00 17.19 -23.83
N GLN A 338 -20.98 16.56 -22.67
CA GLN A 338 -20.23 15.33 -22.43
C GLN A 338 -21.17 14.13 -22.32
N ARG A 339 -20.80 13.04 -23.02
CA ARG A 339 -21.50 11.76 -23.00
C ARG A 339 -20.59 10.72 -22.40
N PHE A 340 -21.08 10.03 -21.39
CA PHE A 340 -20.33 9.01 -20.68
C PHE A 340 -20.82 7.62 -21.08
N ASN A 341 -19.92 6.78 -21.57
CA ASN A 341 -20.23 5.38 -21.86
C ASN A 341 -20.02 4.54 -20.59
N LEU A 342 -20.94 4.67 -19.64
CA LEU A 342 -20.93 3.92 -18.38
C LEU A 342 -21.66 2.58 -18.58
N SER A 343 -21.01 1.48 -18.22
CA SER A 343 -21.61 0.14 -18.16
C SER A 343 -22.46 -0.01 -16.91
N ALA A 344 -23.52 -0.82 -16.98
CA ALA A 344 -24.38 -1.13 -15.84
C ALA A 344 -23.66 -1.88 -14.69
N GLU A 345 -22.49 -2.48 -14.99
CA GLU A 345 -21.64 -3.20 -14.04
C GLU A 345 -20.59 -2.29 -13.36
N ASP A 346 -20.50 -1.03 -13.77
CA ASP A 346 -19.52 -0.09 -13.23
C ASP A 346 -19.86 0.24 -11.77
N SER A 347 -18.86 0.18 -10.88
CA SER A 347 -18.98 0.58 -9.47
C SER A 347 -19.41 2.04 -9.34
N LYS A 348 -19.92 2.43 -8.16
CA LYS A 348 -20.43 3.78 -7.85
C LYS A 348 -19.56 4.89 -8.50
N VAL A 349 -20.17 5.68 -9.38
CA VAL A 349 -19.51 6.74 -10.16
C VAL A 349 -19.93 8.10 -9.63
N ILE A 350 -18.98 9.02 -9.51
CA ILE A 350 -19.24 10.42 -9.17
C ILE A 350 -18.62 11.32 -10.22
N ILE A 351 -19.43 12.16 -10.83
CA ILE A 351 -18.99 13.10 -11.84
C ILE A 351 -18.86 14.47 -11.18
N PHE A 352 -17.64 14.99 -11.11
CA PHE A 352 -17.36 16.37 -10.75
C PHE A 352 -17.36 17.20 -12.03
N THR A 353 -18.19 18.24 -12.05
CA THR A 353 -18.33 19.08 -13.22
C THR A 353 -18.50 20.55 -12.84
N ASP A 354 -18.13 21.46 -13.73
CA ASP A 354 -18.41 22.88 -13.55
C ASP A 354 -19.86 23.22 -13.93
N LYS A 355 -20.31 24.43 -13.57
CA LYS A 355 -21.67 24.90 -13.89
C LYS A 355 -21.94 25.06 -15.38
N GLU A 356 -20.91 25.18 -16.20
CA GLU A 356 -21.00 25.49 -17.62
C GLU A 356 -21.17 24.21 -18.46
N THR A 357 -20.69 23.08 -17.93
CA THR A 357 -20.74 21.78 -18.56
C THR A 357 -22.12 21.13 -18.40
N ARG A 358 -22.71 20.71 -19.53
CA ARG A 358 -23.93 19.88 -19.54
C ARG A 358 -23.53 18.41 -19.59
N VAL A 359 -23.68 17.75 -18.46
CA VAL A 359 -23.52 16.30 -18.37
C VAL A 359 -24.83 15.62 -18.79
N LYS A 360 -24.78 14.83 -19.86
CA LYS A 360 -25.88 13.94 -20.27
C LYS A 360 -25.39 12.51 -20.14
N ALA A 361 -25.73 11.86 -19.03
CA ALA A 361 -25.56 10.41 -18.92
C ALA A 361 -26.61 9.73 -19.82
N GLU A 362 -26.19 9.09 -20.90
CA GLU A 362 -27.11 8.39 -21.83
C GLU A 362 -27.68 7.11 -21.22
N THR A 363 -27.10 6.66 -20.11
CA THR A 363 -27.62 5.58 -19.27
C THR A 363 -27.78 6.12 -17.87
N ALA A 364 -29.02 6.36 -17.43
CA ALA A 364 -29.32 6.70 -16.04
C ALA A 364 -29.04 5.48 -15.14
N GLN A 365 -27.78 5.29 -14.76
CA GLN A 365 -27.39 4.29 -13.78
C GLN A 365 -27.91 4.74 -12.41
N LYS A 366 -28.43 3.80 -11.60
CA LYS A 366 -29.00 4.09 -10.28
C LYS A 366 -28.01 4.70 -9.28
N ASP A 367 -26.70 4.55 -9.51
CA ASP A 367 -25.63 4.91 -8.57
C ASP A 367 -24.63 5.94 -9.12
N THR A 368 -25.01 6.71 -10.16
CA THR A 368 -24.24 7.87 -10.60
C THR A 368 -24.66 9.12 -9.85
N GLU A 369 -23.71 9.76 -9.17
CA GLU A 369 -23.89 11.07 -8.52
C GLU A 369 -23.19 12.15 -9.33
N THR A 370 -23.79 13.34 -9.46
CA THR A 370 -23.14 14.49 -10.11
C THR A 370 -22.99 15.62 -9.10
N VAL A 371 -21.74 16.06 -8.92
CA VAL A 371 -21.37 17.16 -8.03
C VAL A 371 -20.99 18.35 -8.91
N VAL A 372 -21.83 19.39 -8.89
CA VAL A 372 -21.61 20.61 -9.66
C VAL A 372 -20.93 21.65 -8.78
N LEU A 373 -19.74 22.10 -9.20
CA LEU A 373 -18.95 23.11 -8.50
C LEU A 373 -18.79 24.36 -9.37
N ASN A 374 -18.46 25.50 -8.75
CA ASN A 374 -18.07 26.70 -9.51
C ASN A 374 -16.73 26.49 -10.22
N ARG A 375 -15.80 25.81 -9.54
CA ARG A 375 -14.49 25.42 -10.03
C ARG A 375 -14.17 24.06 -9.43
N ILE A 376 -13.65 23.15 -10.24
CA ILE A 376 -13.22 21.83 -9.79
C ILE A 376 -11.81 21.97 -9.26
N THR A 377 -11.60 21.62 -7.99
CA THR A 377 -10.28 21.61 -7.34
C THR A 377 -10.02 20.24 -6.74
N LEU A 378 -8.75 19.84 -6.68
CA LEU A 378 -8.35 18.61 -6.00
C LEU A 378 -8.72 18.69 -4.52
N ASP A 379 -8.53 19.83 -3.85
CA ASP A 379 -8.92 19.99 -2.44
C ASP A 379 -10.41 19.73 -2.22
N GLY A 380 -11.27 20.21 -3.13
CA GLY A 380 -12.71 19.98 -3.07
C GLY A 380 -13.07 18.50 -3.23
N ILE A 381 -12.40 17.79 -4.13
CA ILE A 381 -12.57 16.34 -4.31
C ILE A 381 -12.07 15.58 -3.07
N LEU A 382 -10.91 15.97 -2.52
CA LEU A 382 -10.36 15.33 -1.32
C LEU A 382 -11.23 15.57 -0.08
N GLU A 383 -11.84 16.74 0.06
CA GLU A 383 -12.80 17.03 1.14
C GLU A 383 -14.07 16.18 0.98
N TYR A 384 -14.56 16.00 -0.25
CA TYR A 384 -15.64 15.06 -0.52
C TYR A 384 -15.27 13.63 -0.10
N CYS A 385 -14.13 13.12 -0.54
CA CYS A 385 -13.64 11.78 -0.18
C CYS A 385 -13.49 11.61 1.34
N LYS A 386 -12.96 12.63 2.02
CA LYS A 386 -12.82 12.66 3.48
C LYS A 386 -14.17 12.55 4.19
N GLN A 387 -15.20 13.26 3.72
CA GLN A 387 -16.56 13.18 4.30
C GLN A 387 -17.18 11.79 4.13
N GLN A 388 -16.81 11.07 3.06
CA GLN A 388 -17.17 9.66 2.86
C GLN A 388 -16.32 8.69 3.69
N GLY A 389 -15.35 9.20 4.46
CA GLY A 389 -14.47 8.40 5.28
C GLY A 389 -13.34 7.71 4.50
N MET A 390 -13.03 8.14 3.28
CA MET A 390 -11.93 7.57 2.50
C MET A 390 -10.57 7.95 3.08
N CYS A 391 -9.58 7.12 2.84
CA CYS A 391 -8.19 7.22 3.28
C CYS A 391 -7.22 7.41 2.11
N SER A 392 -7.57 6.93 0.91
CA SER A 392 -6.67 6.98 -0.26
C SER A 392 -7.40 7.39 -1.54
N VAL A 393 -6.69 8.15 -2.38
CA VAL A 393 -7.14 8.56 -3.70
C VAL A 393 -6.00 8.36 -4.70
N LEU A 394 -6.31 7.70 -5.82
CA LEU A 394 -5.43 7.60 -6.98
C LEU A 394 -5.84 8.64 -8.03
N VAL A 395 -4.90 9.42 -8.54
CA VAL A 395 -5.09 10.24 -9.74
C VAL A 395 -4.43 9.52 -10.91
N ASP A 396 -5.21 9.02 -11.85
CA ASP A 396 -4.70 8.33 -13.04
C ASP A 396 -4.78 9.23 -14.26
N LEU A 397 -3.64 9.57 -14.84
CA LEU A 397 -3.54 10.57 -15.91
C LEU A 397 -3.95 10.07 -17.31
N ARG A 398 -4.72 8.98 -17.38
CA ARG A 398 -5.25 8.47 -18.65
C ARG A 398 -6.49 9.24 -19.10
N GLY A 399 -6.70 9.26 -20.41
CA GLY A 399 -7.79 9.91 -21.11
C GLY A 399 -7.65 11.42 -21.13
N SER A 400 -6.75 11.99 -21.93
CA SER A 400 -6.49 13.45 -22.08
C SER A 400 -6.18 14.22 -20.77
N TYR A 401 -5.05 14.91 -20.76
CA TYR A 401 -4.56 15.70 -19.63
C TYR A 401 -5.42 16.92 -19.28
N GLY A 402 -6.19 17.45 -20.24
CA GLY A 402 -6.82 18.78 -20.11
C GLY A 402 -7.77 18.91 -18.91
N ASP A 403 -8.56 17.88 -18.59
CA ASP A 403 -9.49 17.93 -17.45
C ASP A 403 -8.78 17.87 -16.09
N LEU A 404 -7.54 17.36 -16.05
CA LEU A 404 -6.77 17.14 -14.82
C LEU A 404 -5.62 18.14 -14.63
N GLU A 405 -5.31 18.97 -15.62
CA GLU A 405 -4.19 19.91 -15.61
C GLU A 405 -4.23 20.83 -14.37
N GLU A 406 -5.36 21.50 -14.13
CA GLU A 406 -5.53 22.38 -12.98
C GLU A 406 -5.41 21.63 -11.64
N LEU A 407 -5.94 20.40 -11.57
CA LEU A 407 -5.91 19.58 -10.36
C LEU A 407 -4.48 19.17 -10.00
N LEU A 408 -3.66 18.85 -11.01
CA LEU A 408 -2.25 18.50 -10.79
C LEU A 408 -1.39 19.70 -10.45
N GLN A 409 -1.64 20.84 -11.08
CA GLN A 409 -0.97 22.08 -10.72
C GLN A 409 -1.23 22.41 -9.25
N GLU A 410 -2.49 22.36 -8.82
CA GLU A 410 -2.88 22.52 -7.42
C GLU A 410 -2.18 21.50 -6.53
N ALA A 411 -2.15 20.22 -6.94
CA ALA A 411 -1.54 19.15 -6.16
C ALA A 411 -0.06 19.40 -5.87
N VAL A 412 0.70 19.91 -6.86
CA VAL A 412 2.12 20.20 -6.73
C VAL A 412 2.37 21.48 -5.96
N GLU A 413 1.62 22.54 -6.25
CA GLU A 413 1.74 23.83 -5.58
C GLU A 413 1.47 23.70 -4.07
N GLN A 414 0.40 22.98 -3.71
CA GLN A 414 -0.04 22.80 -2.33
C GLN A 414 0.58 21.58 -1.62
N ASN A 415 1.51 20.85 -2.25
CA ASN A 415 2.13 19.63 -1.70
C ASN A 415 1.12 18.53 -1.31
N MET A 416 0.08 18.32 -2.13
CA MET A 416 -0.95 17.32 -1.88
C MET A 416 -0.55 15.91 -2.33
N LEU A 417 0.49 15.75 -3.14
CA LEU A 417 0.96 14.43 -3.58
C LEU A 417 1.84 13.76 -2.51
N GLN A 418 1.58 12.49 -2.22
CA GLN A 418 2.43 11.70 -1.33
C GLN A 418 3.22 10.63 -2.08
N LYS A 419 2.64 10.05 -3.14
CA LYS A 419 3.23 8.92 -3.87
C LYS A 419 3.09 9.12 -5.38
N ILE A 420 4.10 8.71 -6.12
CA ILE A 420 4.11 8.71 -7.58
C ILE A 420 4.42 7.29 -8.07
N VAL A 421 3.59 6.82 -9.01
CA VAL A 421 3.75 5.53 -9.70
C VAL A 421 3.87 5.81 -11.20
N VAL A 422 4.98 5.41 -11.81
CA VAL A 422 5.25 5.60 -13.23
C VAL A 422 5.46 4.26 -13.90
N GLU A 423 4.64 3.94 -14.90
CA GLU A 423 4.89 2.79 -15.76
C GLU A 423 5.70 3.22 -16.99
N VAL A 424 6.92 2.71 -17.13
CA VAL A 424 7.76 2.89 -18.30
C VAL A 424 7.54 1.72 -19.25
N LEU A 425 6.88 2.00 -20.38
CA LEU A 425 6.57 1.05 -21.43
C LEU A 425 7.75 0.90 -22.39
N PRO A 426 7.99 -0.31 -22.95
CA PRO A 426 9.09 -0.60 -23.89
C PRO A 426 8.80 -0.05 -25.30
N LEU A 427 8.29 1.17 -25.38
CA LEU A 427 7.86 1.84 -26.60
C LEU A 427 8.73 3.06 -26.84
N TRP A 428 9.04 3.33 -28.11
CA TRP A 428 9.67 4.57 -28.54
C TRP A 428 8.65 5.39 -29.29
N GLU A 429 8.23 6.51 -28.72
CA GLU A 429 7.20 7.37 -29.31
C GLU A 429 7.80 8.60 -29.98
N GLY A 430 7.29 8.93 -31.17
CA GLY A 430 7.56 10.21 -31.80
C GLY A 430 6.96 11.35 -31.00
N ARG A 431 7.52 12.56 -31.14
CA ARG A 431 6.97 13.74 -30.48
C ARG A 431 5.76 14.24 -31.28
N GLU A 432 4.57 13.77 -30.95
CA GLU A 432 3.32 14.30 -31.52
C GLU A 432 2.48 14.99 -30.44
N GLY A 433 2.11 16.26 -30.67
CA GLY A 433 1.13 16.98 -29.85
C GLY A 433 1.68 17.86 -28.70
N ARG A 434 0.75 18.44 -27.92
CA ARG A 434 1.07 19.20 -26.70
C ARG A 434 1.61 18.24 -25.65
N ASP A 435 2.87 18.45 -25.30
CA ASP A 435 3.64 17.58 -24.43
C ASP A 435 3.17 17.75 -22.97
N VAL A 436 2.46 16.76 -22.42
CA VAL A 436 2.06 16.71 -20.99
C VAL A 436 3.28 16.87 -20.07
N MET A 437 4.45 16.39 -20.52
CA MET A 437 5.71 16.59 -19.81
C MET A 437 6.10 18.07 -19.80
N VAL A 438 5.76 18.89 -20.82
CA VAL A 438 6.00 20.34 -20.80
C VAL A 438 5.14 21.03 -19.75
N SER A 439 3.86 20.66 -19.57
CA SER A 439 3.05 21.20 -18.48
C SER A 439 3.55 20.75 -17.10
N LEU A 440 3.89 19.47 -16.93
CA LEU A 440 4.46 18.96 -15.67
C LEU A 440 5.87 19.50 -15.37
N THR A 441 6.68 19.80 -16.39
CA THR A 441 8.00 20.44 -16.22
C THR A 441 7.91 21.96 -16.08
N SER A 442 6.79 22.57 -16.48
CA SER A 442 6.48 23.98 -16.21
C SER A 442 6.05 24.24 -14.77
N LEU A 443 5.74 23.19 -14.00
CA LEU A 443 5.58 23.27 -12.55
C LEU A 443 6.91 23.78 -11.99
N GLY A 444 6.98 25.05 -11.58
CA GLY A 444 8.18 25.74 -11.10
C GLY A 444 8.80 25.18 -9.82
N LYS A 445 8.41 23.96 -9.41
CA LYS A 445 8.76 23.31 -8.16
C LYS A 445 9.33 21.92 -8.42
N LYS A 446 10.61 21.75 -8.11
CA LYS A 446 11.29 20.47 -8.19
C LYS A 446 10.82 19.54 -7.06
N LEU A 447 10.17 18.43 -7.42
CA LEU A 447 9.82 17.37 -6.48
C LEU A 447 10.96 16.34 -6.40
N LYS A 448 11.47 16.08 -5.19
CA LYS A 448 12.52 15.06 -4.97
C LYS A 448 11.87 13.78 -4.47
N LEU A 449 11.87 12.74 -5.28
CA LEU A 449 11.37 11.44 -4.84
C LEU A 449 12.34 10.77 -3.85
N LYS A 450 11.78 10.22 -2.78
CA LYS A 450 12.43 9.40 -1.75
C LYS A 450 11.97 7.95 -1.91
N ASN A 451 12.80 7.02 -1.44
CA ASN A 451 12.52 5.58 -1.47
C ASN A 451 12.09 5.06 -2.86
N LEU A 452 12.69 5.63 -3.92
CA LEU A 452 12.40 5.26 -5.30
C LEU A 452 12.77 3.80 -5.54
N GLN A 453 11.80 3.01 -5.98
CA GLN A 453 11.94 1.58 -6.26
C GLN A 453 11.48 1.29 -7.69
N ALA A 454 12.11 0.31 -8.31
CA ALA A 454 11.72 -0.21 -9.62
C ALA A 454 11.27 -1.67 -9.48
N LYS A 455 10.20 -2.03 -10.16
CA LYS A 455 9.67 -3.39 -10.26
C LYS A 455 9.41 -3.71 -11.72
N THR A 456 9.87 -4.87 -12.19
CA THR A 456 9.48 -5.37 -13.52
C THR A 456 8.03 -5.81 -13.48
N SER A 457 7.23 -5.36 -14.45
CA SER A 457 5.83 -5.75 -14.64
C SER A 457 5.66 -6.23 -16.07
N ASN A 458 5.76 -7.55 -16.27
CA ASN A 458 5.75 -8.13 -17.61
C ASN A 458 6.86 -7.51 -18.48
N GLU A 459 6.51 -6.77 -19.54
CA GLU A 459 7.47 -6.10 -20.43
C GLU A 459 7.75 -4.63 -20.04
N SER A 460 7.05 -4.09 -19.03
CA SER A 460 7.21 -2.72 -18.55
C SER A 460 7.99 -2.66 -17.22
N ILE A 461 8.47 -1.47 -16.88
CA ILE A 461 9.09 -1.18 -15.58
C ILE A 461 8.19 -0.22 -14.84
N VAL A 462 7.79 -0.58 -13.61
CA VAL A 462 7.02 0.30 -12.73
C VAL A 462 7.97 0.93 -11.72
N LEU A 463 8.03 2.26 -11.72
CA LEU A 463 8.75 3.07 -10.75
C LEU A 463 7.76 3.56 -9.69
N GLU A 464 8.12 3.44 -8.42
CA GLU A 464 7.31 3.90 -7.28
C GLU A 464 8.19 4.72 -6.34
N GLY A 465 7.74 5.91 -5.96
CA GLY A 465 8.47 6.78 -5.03
C GLY A 465 7.54 7.72 -4.26
N TYR A 466 8.09 8.34 -3.21
CA TYR A 466 7.37 9.23 -2.29
C TYR A 466 7.90 10.65 -2.41
N VAL A 467 7.03 11.65 -2.34
CA VAL A 467 7.41 13.08 -2.47
C VAL A 467 7.96 13.66 -1.16
#